data_AF-A0A744IVS6-F1
#
_entry.id   AF-A0A744IVS6-F1
#
_cell.length_a   1.000
_cell.length_b   1.000
_cell.length_c   1.000
_cell.angle_alpha   90.00
_cell.angle_beta   90.00
_cell.angle_gamma   90.00
#
_symmetry.space_group_name_H-M   'P 1'
#
loop_
_entity.id
_entity.type
_entity.pdbx_description
1 polymer ?
#
loop_
_entity_poly.entity_id
_entity_poly.type
_entity_poly.pdbx_seq_one_letter_code
_entity_poly.pdbx_strand_id
1 'polypeptide(L)'
;MATLKSNALVKVLVPAVLLGAAGVGMRACTSGTPEQTATQQVPLPQLTPEQLRELGIEGDTPQDTLNTLVGKLGEVQRQQGDIMKENLALKEENRKLQAGNGQVDQRIADAVSEAEDRTQKALAQQKTTLTDQFNAMLSGLAPGGGASSAQAGSGADIPVGLGLEPGHDTDISAGSDGFRWAEPQDVVPADPQQGGQGQPPHFATSFLENNPLTREKNALERNANHRQGLDNGQDEGPVDPVYTLPENATLVGSRAVTALLGRVPVNNKVTDPYPFKVMIGQDNLTANGIELPEVEGAIVSGTASGDWTLSCVRGSVTSITFVFSDGTVRTLPAPSDRTDNSGSENGGGSGNGGSIGWLSDNSGIPCISGERKSNASSYLPTIGLLALG
;
A
#
# COMPACT_ATOMS: atom_id res chain seq x y z
N MET A 1 -30.49 43.56 -17.01
CA MET A 1 -29.33 44.35 -17.50
C MET A 1 -28.60 44.92 -16.29
N ALA A 2 -27.49 44.31 -15.90
CA ALA A 2 -26.63 44.83 -14.84
C ALA A 2 -25.31 45.27 -15.47
N THR A 3 -25.06 46.57 -15.47
CA THR A 3 -23.82 47.16 -15.99
C THR A 3 -22.71 47.03 -14.95
N LEU A 4 -21.66 46.27 -15.28
CA LEU A 4 -20.44 46.16 -14.48
C LEU A 4 -19.72 47.52 -14.45
N LYS A 5 -19.57 48.08 -13.25
CA LYS A 5 -18.85 49.33 -12.99
C LYS A 5 -17.34 49.03 -13.01
N SER A 6 -16.64 49.48 -14.06
CA SER A 6 -15.20 49.23 -14.23
C SER A 6 -14.38 49.98 -13.18
N ASN A 7 -13.49 49.26 -12.50
CA ASN A 7 -12.59 49.83 -11.49
C ASN A 7 -11.41 50.52 -12.19
N ALA A 8 -11.25 51.83 -11.99
CA ALA A 8 -10.28 52.66 -12.71
C ALA A 8 -8.82 52.21 -12.51
N LEU A 9 -8.54 51.57 -11.36
CA LEU A 9 -7.24 51.00 -11.03
C LEU A 9 -6.80 49.92 -12.04
N VAL A 10 -7.72 49.07 -12.48
CA VAL A 10 -7.43 47.97 -13.40
C VAL A 10 -7.10 48.49 -14.81
N LYS A 11 -7.71 49.62 -15.21
CA LYS A 11 -7.42 50.25 -16.51
C LYS A 11 -6.02 50.85 -16.61
N VAL A 12 -5.36 51.14 -15.48
CA VAL A 12 -4.01 51.70 -15.45
C VAL A 12 -2.96 50.62 -15.16
N LEU A 13 -3.27 49.68 -14.27
CA LEU A 13 -2.31 48.67 -13.81
C LEU A 13 -2.02 47.61 -14.89
N VAL A 14 -3.04 47.18 -15.64
CA VAL A 14 -2.88 46.19 -16.72
C VAL A 14 -1.95 46.68 -17.85
N PRO A 15 -2.12 47.88 -18.43
CA PRO A 15 -1.18 48.36 -19.45
C PRO A 15 0.23 48.64 -18.89
N ALA A 16 0.36 49.06 -17.62
CA ALA A 16 1.68 49.27 -17.00
C ALA A 16 2.47 47.96 -16.85
N VAL A 17 1.81 46.87 -16.44
CA VAL A 17 2.45 45.55 -16.32
C VAL A 17 2.83 44.98 -17.69
N LEU A 18 1.98 45.16 -18.71
CA LEU A 18 2.29 44.73 -20.07
C LEU A 18 3.48 45.49 -20.68
N LEU A 19 3.59 46.80 -20.42
CA LEU A 19 4.75 47.59 -20.86
C LEU A 19 6.03 47.20 -20.11
N GLY A 20 5.94 46.88 -18.82
CA GLY A 20 7.07 46.36 -18.04
C GLY A 20 7.58 45.03 -18.59
N ALA A 21 6.68 44.11 -18.92
CA ALA A 21 7.04 42.82 -19.52
C ALA A 21 7.67 42.97 -20.91
N ALA A 22 7.15 43.88 -21.74
CA ALA A 22 7.72 44.19 -23.05
C ALA A 22 9.14 44.80 -22.96
N GLY A 23 9.38 45.66 -21.96
CA GLY A 23 10.70 46.26 -21.73
C GLY A 23 11.77 45.24 -21.31
N VAL A 24 11.41 44.27 -20.47
CA VAL A 24 12.32 43.17 -20.09
C VAL A 24 12.56 42.21 -21.25
N GLY A 25 11.53 41.94 -22.07
CA GLY A 25 11.65 41.14 -23.29
C GLY A 25 12.58 41.76 -24.34
N MET A 26 12.54 43.08 -24.55
CA MET A 26 13.44 43.73 -25.51
C MET A 26 14.89 43.74 -25.03
N ARG A 27 15.17 43.86 -23.73
CA ARG A 27 16.55 43.81 -23.21
C ARG A 27 17.16 42.40 -23.21
N ALA A 28 16.31 41.36 -23.26
CA ALA A 28 16.74 39.97 -23.37
C ALA A 28 17.03 39.53 -24.83
N CYS A 29 16.67 40.33 -25.83
CA CYS A 29 16.89 40.02 -27.25
C CYS A 29 17.98 40.88 -27.94
N THR A 30 18.73 41.72 -27.21
CA THR A 30 19.90 42.41 -27.76
C THR A 30 21.20 41.87 -27.16
N SER A 31 21.69 40.77 -27.72
CA SER A 31 23.05 40.28 -27.47
C SER A 31 23.84 40.30 -28.77
N GLY A 32 24.88 41.12 -28.84
CA GLY A 32 25.77 41.11 -30.00
C GLY A 32 26.81 42.22 -30.04
N THR A 33 27.72 42.30 -29.06
CA THR A 33 29.08 42.83 -29.28
C THR A 33 30.02 42.33 -28.19
N PRO A 34 31.15 41.68 -28.52
CA PRO A 34 32.13 41.25 -27.51
C PRO A 34 33.07 42.42 -27.21
N GLU A 35 32.89 43.04 -26.05
CA GLU A 35 33.88 43.99 -25.52
C GLU A 35 34.92 43.23 -24.68
N GLN A 36 36.18 43.52 -24.99
CA GLN A 36 37.38 42.98 -24.39
C GLN A 36 37.34 43.18 -22.87
N THR A 37 37.25 42.10 -22.10
CA THR A 37 37.49 42.19 -20.66
C THR A 37 39.00 42.12 -20.42
N ALA A 38 39.53 43.27 -19.99
CA ALA A 38 40.85 43.41 -19.41
C ALA A 38 41.10 42.35 -18.32
N THR A 39 42.36 41.95 -18.21
CA THR A 39 42.94 41.14 -17.14
C THR A 39 42.59 41.70 -15.76
N GLN A 40 41.48 41.25 -15.17
CA GLN A 40 41.28 41.29 -13.73
C GLN A 40 42.06 40.12 -13.13
N GLN A 41 43.21 40.46 -12.54
CA GLN A 41 43.88 39.59 -11.58
C GLN A 41 42.90 39.32 -10.44
N VAL A 42 42.34 38.11 -10.44
CA VAL A 42 41.63 37.57 -9.28
C VAL A 42 42.68 37.52 -8.15
N PRO A 43 42.49 38.26 -7.04
CA PRO A 43 43.35 38.05 -5.89
C PRO A 43 43.09 36.62 -5.43
N LEU A 44 44.12 35.77 -5.41
CA LEU A 44 44.00 34.44 -4.85
C LEU A 44 43.35 34.56 -3.46
N PRO A 45 42.30 33.78 -3.15
CA PRO A 45 41.75 33.74 -1.82
C PRO A 45 42.89 33.34 -0.87
N GLN A 46 43.34 34.27 -0.03
CA GLN A 46 44.31 33.93 1.01
C GLN A 46 43.57 33.03 2.00
N LEU A 47 43.96 31.76 1.99
CA LEU A 47 43.41 30.74 2.87
C LEU A 47 43.59 31.20 4.32
N THR A 48 42.49 31.24 5.06
CA THR A 48 42.50 31.60 6.49
C THR A 48 43.29 30.55 7.28
N PRO A 49 43.98 30.94 8.38
CA PRO A 49 44.87 30.06 9.15
C PRO A 49 44.19 28.78 9.68
N GLU A 50 42.86 28.75 9.74
CA GLU A 50 42.09 27.55 10.11
C GLU A 50 42.01 26.50 8.98
N GLN A 51 42.01 26.92 7.71
CA GLN A 51 42.00 26.02 6.55
C GLN A 51 43.38 25.39 6.30
N LEU A 52 44.46 26.09 6.65
CA LEU A 52 45.82 25.53 6.67
C LEU A 52 45.97 24.44 7.74
N ARG A 53 45.27 24.60 8.87
CA ARG A 53 45.29 23.66 9.99
C ARG A 53 44.48 22.40 9.71
N GLU A 54 43.42 22.49 8.90
CA GLU A 54 42.65 21.34 8.43
C GLU A 54 43.33 20.58 7.28
N LEU A 55 44.26 21.22 6.56
CA LEU A 55 45.10 20.59 5.53
C LEU A 55 46.37 19.90 6.06
N GLY A 56 46.68 20.01 7.37
CA GLY A 56 47.80 19.30 8.00
C GLY A 56 49.20 19.78 7.59
N ILE A 57 49.31 20.98 7.02
CA ILE A 57 50.56 21.55 6.51
C ILE A 57 51.25 22.43 7.56
N GLU A 58 51.53 21.87 8.74
CA GLU A 58 52.43 22.50 9.71
C GLU A 58 53.85 21.95 9.48
N GLY A 59 54.63 22.62 8.63
CA GLY A 59 56.08 22.39 8.51
C GLY A 59 56.63 22.03 7.12
N ASP A 60 55.77 21.80 6.11
CA ASP A 60 56.22 21.50 4.74
C ASP A 60 56.84 22.72 4.06
N THR A 61 57.89 22.49 3.26
CA THR A 61 58.48 23.56 2.46
C THR A 61 57.49 24.00 1.36
N PRO A 62 57.54 25.27 0.90
CA PRO A 62 56.61 25.77 -0.13
C PRO A 62 56.58 24.93 -1.42
N GLN A 63 57.67 24.20 -1.71
CA GLN A 63 57.75 23.29 -2.86
C GLN A 63 56.98 21.98 -2.64
N ASP A 64 57.00 21.44 -1.41
CA ASP A 64 56.29 20.19 -1.08
C ASP A 64 54.76 20.39 -1.07
N THR A 65 54.30 21.56 -0.62
CA THR A 65 52.88 21.95 -0.74
C THR A 65 52.41 22.09 -2.18
N LEU A 66 53.25 22.62 -3.09
CA LEU A 66 52.89 22.75 -4.51
C LEU A 66 52.83 21.39 -5.20
N ASN A 67 53.78 20.51 -4.91
CA ASN A 67 53.79 19.15 -5.45
C ASN A 67 52.56 18.36 -4.97
N THR A 68 52.15 18.55 -3.72
CA THR A 68 50.95 17.92 -3.15
C THR A 68 49.67 18.46 -3.80
N LEU A 69 49.56 19.78 -3.99
CA LEU A 69 48.42 20.39 -4.68
C LEU A 69 48.32 19.95 -6.15
N VAL A 70 49.46 19.86 -6.85
CA VAL A 70 49.51 19.34 -8.23
C VAL A 70 49.11 17.86 -8.26
N GLY A 71 49.55 17.07 -7.27
CA GLY A 71 49.13 15.69 -7.10
C GLY A 71 47.61 15.56 -6.90
N LYS A 72 47.03 16.39 -6.02
CA LYS A 72 45.58 16.43 -5.76
C LYS A 72 44.79 16.92 -6.97
N LEU A 73 45.30 17.90 -7.72
CA LEU A 73 44.68 18.34 -8.96
C LEU A 73 44.69 17.23 -10.03
N GLY A 74 45.79 16.48 -10.13
CA GLY A 74 45.89 15.32 -11.01
C GLY A 74 44.93 14.18 -10.60
N GLU A 75 44.74 13.97 -9.30
CA GLU A 75 43.77 13.01 -8.75
C GLU A 75 42.33 13.41 -9.09
N VAL A 76 41.97 14.69 -8.92
CA VAL A 76 40.65 15.23 -9.30
C VAL A 76 40.41 15.11 -10.80
N GLN A 77 41.41 15.39 -11.64
CA GLN A 77 41.30 15.20 -13.08
C GLN A 77 41.09 13.73 -13.48
N ARG A 78 41.77 12.80 -12.80
CA ARG A 78 41.54 11.36 -13.00
C ARG A 78 40.12 10.96 -12.62
N GLN A 79 39.66 11.36 -11.44
CA GLN A 79 38.29 11.10 -10.99
C GLN A 79 37.25 11.68 -11.94
N GLN A 80 37.48 12.88 -12.46
CA GLN A 80 36.58 13.48 -13.45
C GLN A 80 36.52 12.66 -14.74
N GLY A 81 37.65 12.11 -15.19
CA GLY A 81 37.71 11.19 -16.33
C GLY A 81 36.96 9.87 -16.09
N ASP A 82 37.09 9.31 -14.90
CA ASP A 82 36.41 8.06 -14.53
C ASP A 82 34.89 8.24 -14.41
N ILE A 83 34.44 9.33 -13.77
CA ILE A 83 33.00 9.69 -13.69
C ILE A 83 32.41 9.90 -15.09
N MET A 84 33.15 10.53 -16.01
CA MET A 84 32.68 10.68 -17.39
C MET A 84 32.53 9.33 -18.10
N LYS A 85 33.47 8.40 -17.92
CA LYS A 85 33.36 7.04 -18.48
C LYS A 85 32.17 6.28 -17.90
N GLU A 86 31.95 6.36 -16.60
CA GLU A 86 30.81 5.73 -15.95
C GLU A 86 29.49 6.31 -16.41
N ASN A 87 29.38 7.64 -16.56
CA ASN A 87 28.19 8.28 -17.10
C ASN A 87 27.88 7.83 -18.54
N LEU A 88 28.91 7.65 -19.37
CA LEU A 88 28.74 7.12 -20.73
C LEU A 88 28.26 5.66 -20.70
N ALA A 89 28.84 4.83 -19.83
CA ALA A 89 28.42 3.44 -19.66
C ALA A 89 26.96 3.33 -19.18
N LEU A 90 26.58 4.11 -18.16
CA LEU A 90 25.21 4.17 -17.64
C LEU A 90 24.20 4.66 -18.68
N LYS A 91 24.61 5.58 -19.56
CA LYS A 91 23.77 6.08 -20.66
C LYS A 91 23.55 5.00 -21.72
N GLU A 92 24.58 4.22 -22.05
CA GLU A 92 24.46 3.08 -22.98
C GLU A 92 23.54 1.99 -22.40
N GLU A 93 23.70 1.68 -21.11
CA GLU A 93 22.84 0.71 -20.42
C GLU A 93 21.38 1.16 -20.37
N ASN A 94 21.12 2.44 -20.05
CA ASN A 94 19.76 3.00 -20.12
C ASN A 94 19.17 2.88 -21.53
N ARG A 95 19.96 3.15 -22.56
CA ARG A 95 19.50 3.01 -23.95
C ARG A 95 19.15 1.56 -24.29
N LYS A 96 19.94 0.61 -23.78
CA LYS A 96 19.69 -0.84 -23.92
C LYS A 96 18.42 -1.26 -23.17
N LEU A 97 18.22 -0.78 -21.95
CA LEU A 97 17.02 -1.07 -21.15
C LEU A 97 15.77 -0.49 -21.82
N GLN A 98 15.83 0.75 -22.32
CA GLN A 98 14.73 1.36 -23.05
C GLN A 98 14.37 0.58 -24.33
N ALA A 99 15.38 0.11 -25.07
CA ALA A 99 15.15 -0.76 -26.23
C ALA A 99 14.53 -2.12 -25.82
N GLY A 100 14.94 -2.67 -24.68
CA GLY A 100 14.36 -3.88 -24.12
C GLY A 100 12.89 -3.72 -23.71
N ASN A 101 12.54 -2.60 -23.06
CA ASN A 101 11.15 -2.32 -22.67
C ASN A 101 10.21 -2.25 -23.87
N GLY A 102 10.62 -1.59 -24.96
CA GLY A 102 9.81 -1.55 -26.18
C GLY A 102 9.55 -2.93 -26.80
N GLN A 103 10.50 -3.86 -26.69
CA GLN A 103 10.31 -5.24 -27.13
C GLN A 103 9.33 -6.02 -26.22
N VAL A 104 9.39 -5.77 -24.91
CA VAL A 104 8.47 -6.38 -23.95
C VAL A 104 7.04 -5.87 -24.19
N ASP A 105 6.88 -4.56 -24.39
CA ASP A 105 5.57 -3.96 -24.68
C ASP A 105 4.95 -4.51 -25.96
N GLN A 106 5.75 -4.73 -27.01
CA GLN A 106 5.29 -5.38 -28.24
C GLN A 106 4.81 -6.82 -27.98
N ARG A 107 5.58 -7.62 -27.23
CA ARG A 107 5.19 -8.99 -26.88
C ARG A 107 3.92 -9.05 -26.05
N ILE A 108 3.75 -8.09 -25.14
CA ILE A 108 2.53 -7.98 -24.33
C ILE A 108 1.34 -7.60 -25.22
N ALA A 109 1.48 -6.61 -26.11
CA ALA A 109 0.43 -6.23 -27.04
C ALA A 109 0.01 -7.39 -27.95
N ASP A 110 0.99 -8.14 -28.48
CA ASP A 110 0.74 -9.33 -29.30
C ASP A 110 0.00 -10.41 -28.51
N ALA A 111 0.48 -10.75 -27.30
CA ALA A 111 -0.13 -11.77 -26.44
C ALA A 111 -1.55 -11.38 -25.98
N VAL A 112 -1.79 -10.09 -25.71
CA VAL A 112 -3.12 -9.57 -25.35
C VAL A 112 -4.06 -9.67 -26.55
N SER A 113 -3.62 -9.26 -27.74
CA SER A 113 -4.45 -9.36 -28.95
C SER A 113 -4.82 -10.80 -29.28
N GLU A 114 -3.89 -11.75 -29.10
CA GLU A 114 -4.16 -13.17 -29.30
C GLU A 114 -5.16 -13.71 -28.26
N ALA A 115 -5.06 -13.27 -27.00
CA ALA A 115 -6.01 -13.64 -25.95
C ALA A 115 -7.41 -13.09 -26.23
N GLU A 116 -7.52 -11.83 -26.68
CA GLU A 116 -8.79 -11.22 -27.08
C GLU A 116 -9.43 -11.97 -28.26
N ASP A 117 -8.65 -12.32 -29.28
CA ASP A 117 -9.13 -13.10 -30.43
C ASP A 117 -9.64 -14.48 -30.01
N ARG A 118 -8.92 -15.16 -29.11
CA ARG A 118 -9.34 -16.48 -28.58
C ARG A 118 -10.64 -16.38 -27.78
N THR A 119 -10.76 -15.36 -26.92
CA THR A 119 -11.97 -15.16 -26.10
C THR A 119 -13.19 -14.78 -26.94
N GLN A 120 -13.03 -13.90 -27.95
CA GLN A 120 -14.11 -13.55 -28.88
C GLN A 120 -14.59 -14.75 -29.69
N LYS A 121 -13.66 -15.59 -30.20
CA LYS A 121 -14.01 -16.82 -30.92
C LYS A 121 -14.75 -17.82 -30.02
N ALA A 122 -14.29 -18.00 -28.78
CA ALA A 122 -14.97 -18.88 -27.81
C ALA A 122 -16.38 -18.38 -27.49
N LEU A 123 -16.56 -17.07 -27.29
CA LEU A 123 -17.87 -16.47 -27.03
C LEU A 123 -18.82 -16.60 -28.24
N ALA A 124 -18.32 -16.38 -29.46
CA ALA A 124 -19.10 -16.55 -30.68
C ALA A 124 -19.57 -18.01 -30.86
N GLN A 125 -18.68 -18.98 -30.57
CA GLN A 125 -19.03 -20.40 -30.59
C GLN A 125 -20.09 -20.73 -29.54
N GLN A 126 -19.92 -20.24 -28.30
CA GLN A 126 -20.89 -20.48 -27.23
C GLN A 126 -22.28 -19.92 -27.58
N LYS A 127 -22.35 -18.71 -28.15
CA LYS A 127 -23.61 -18.10 -28.61
C LYS A 127 -24.28 -18.94 -29.70
N THR A 128 -23.50 -19.47 -30.65
CA THR A 128 -24.02 -20.30 -31.74
C THR A 128 -24.59 -21.60 -31.18
N THR A 129 -23.83 -22.30 -30.33
CA THR A 129 -24.26 -23.54 -29.66
C THR A 129 -25.49 -23.34 -28.78
N LEU A 130 -25.62 -22.19 -28.11
CA LEU A 130 -26.81 -21.87 -27.30
C LEU A 130 -28.03 -21.61 -28.19
N THR A 131 -27.84 -20.92 -29.33
CA THR A 131 -28.90 -20.63 -30.29
C THR A 131 -29.42 -21.91 -30.95
N ASP A 132 -28.53 -22.84 -31.30
CA ASP A 132 -28.91 -24.13 -31.88
C ASP A 132 -29.71 -24.99 -30.89
N GLN A 133 -29.30 -25.03 -29.62
CA GLN A 133 -30.06 -25.69 -28.55
C GLN A 133 -31.44 -25.08 -28.37
N PHE A 134 -31.54 -23.75 -28.42
CA PHE A 134 -32.81 -23.05 -28.31
C PHE A 134 -33.76 -23.38 -29.48
N ASN A 135 -33.25 -23.39 -30.71
CA ASN A 135 -34.03 -23.75 -31.90
C ASN A 135 -34.48 -25.23 -31.90
N ALA A 136 -33.65 -26.15 -31.39
CA ALA A 136 -34.00 -27.55 -31.23
C ALA A 136 -35.14 -27.74 -30.22
N MET A 137 -35.07 -27.04 -29.07
CA MET A 137 -36.15 -27.06 -28.08
C MET A 137 -37.45 -26.46 -28.65
N LEU A 138 -37.36 -25.32 -29.34
CA LEU A 138 -38.53 -24.69 -29.97
C LEU A 138 -39.20 -25.58 -31.03
N SER A 139 -38.41 -26.34 -31.80
CA SER A 139 -38.94 -27.30 -32.78
C SER A 139 -39.64 -28.50 -32.12
N GLY A 140 -39.19 -28.92 -30.93
CA GLY A 140 -39.85 -29.94 -30.11
C GLY A 140 -41.17 -29.47 -29.49
N LEU A 141 -41.38 -28.16 -29.37
CA LEU A 141 -42.63 -27.56 -28.88
C LEU A 141 -43.61 -27.16 -30.00
N ALA A 142 -43.27 -27.37 -31.28
CA ALA A 142 -44.17 -27.07 -32.38
C ALA A 142 -45.42 -27.99 -32.31
N PRO A 143 -46.65 -27.42 -32.28
CA PRO A 143 -47.87 -28.18 -32.06
C PRO A 143 -48.28 -28.92 -33.35
N GLY A 144 -47.77 -30.15 -33.50
CA GLY A 144 -48.25 -31.11 -34.48
C GLY A 144 -49.52 -31.79 -33.98
N GLY A 145 -50.67 -31.19 -34.28
CA GLY A 145 -51.97 -31.83 -34.10
C GLY A 145 -52.09 -33.10 -34.96
N GLY A 146 -52.36 -34.22 -34.30
CA GLY A 146 -52.65 -35.51 -34.94
C GLY A 146 -53.57 -36.33 -34.03
N ALA A 147 -54.86 -36.33 -34.36
CA ALA A 147 -55.92 -37.02 -33.64
C ALA A 147 -55.86 -38.54 -33.81
N SER A 148 -56.10 -39.28 -32.74
CA SER A 148 -56.70 -40.63 -32.80
C SER A 148 -57.47 -40.97 -31.51
N SER A 149 -58.81 -40.93 -31.66
CA SER A 149 -59.82 -41.80 -31.05
C SER A 149 -59.79 -42.13 -29.54
N ALA A 150 -60.70 -41.46 -28.83
CA ALA A 150 -61.71 -42.03 -27.92
C ALA A 150 -61.43 -43.34 -27.18
N GLN A 151 -61.39 -43.27 -25.84
CA GLN A 151 -62.16 -44.17 -24.97
C GLN A 151 -62.33 -43.50 -23.59
N ALA A 152 -63.57 -43.39 -23.13
CA ALA A 152 -63.92 -42.82 -21.83
C ALA A 152 -63.52 -43.76 -20.68
N GLY A 153 -62.88 -43.22 -19.64
CA GLY A 153 -62.56 -43.93 -18.41
C GLY A 153 -62.00 -42.96 -17.36
N SER A 154 -62.82 -42.64 -16.35
CA SER A 154 -62.43 -41.87 -15.17
C SER A 154 -61.36 -42.61 -14.36
N GLY A 155 -60.21 -41.98 -14.11
CA GLY A 155 -59.25 -42.45 -13.11
C GLY A 155 -57.82 -41.95 -13.35
N ALA A 156 -57.44 -40.94 -12.57
CA ALA A 156 -56.07 -40.57 -12.19
C ALA A 156 -54.96 -40.69 -13.26
N ASP A 157 -54.65 -39.56 -13.91
CA ASP A 157 -53.45 -39.32 -14.72
C ASP A 157 -52.19 -39.20 -13.85
N ILE A 158 -51.79 -40.26 -13.15
CA ILE A 158 -50.44 -40.39 -12.59
C ILE A 158 -49.88 -41.77 -12.92
N PRO A 159 -48.77 -41.88 -13.68
CA PRO A 159 -48.19 -43.17 -14.02
C PRO A 159 -47.70 -43.91 -12.76
N VAL A 160 -48.10 -45.19 -12.66
CA VAL A 160 -47.68 -46.11 -11.61
C VAL A 160 -46.16 -46.27 -11.62
N GLY A 161 -45.50 -45.83 -10.54
CA GLY A 161 -44.04 -45.81 -10.43
C GLY A 161 -43.44 -44.72 -9.53
N LEU A 162 -44.27 -43.90 -8.87
CA LEU A 162 -43.84 -42.77 -8.04
C LEU A 162 -43.94 -42.99 -6.52
N GLY A 163 -44.19 -44.21 -6.05
CA GLY A 163 -43.99 -44.57 -4.63
C GLY A 163 -44.79 -43.74 -3.60
N LEU A 164 -45.92 -43.16 -4.00
CA LEU A 164 -46.85 -42.47 -3.11
C LEU A 164 -48.07 -43.37 -2.90
N GLU A 165 -47.90 -44.42 -2.10
CA GLU A 165 -49.03 -45.20 -1.60
C GLU A 165 -49.66 -44.43 -0.42
N PRO A 166 -50.95 -44.06 -0.48
CA PRO A 166 -51.59 -43.33 0.61
C PRO A 166 -51.93 -44.34 1.71
N GLY A 167 -50.98 -44.60 2.63
CA GLY A 167 -51.24 -45.59 3.67
C GLY A 167 -50.21 -45.79 4.79
N HIS A 168 -49.08 -45.06 4.86
CA HIS A 168 -48.06 -45.42 5.86
C HIS A 168 -47.27 -44.29 6.49
N ASP A 169 -47.91 -43.24 7.02
CA ASP A 169 -47.15 -42.25 7.80
C ASP A 169 -48.03 -41.57 8.87
N THR A 170 -48.27 -42.26 9.98
CA THR A 170 -48.76 -41.66 11.22
C THR A 170 -47.61 -40.88 11.89
N ASP A 171 -47.53 -39.57 11.61
CA ASP A 171 -46.98 -38.48 12.47
C ASP A 171 -46.41 -37.31 11.67
N ILE A 172 -47.07 -36.91 10.58
CA ILE A 172 -46.66 -35.72 9.82
C ILE A 172 -47.88 -34.83 9.63
N SER A 173 -47.96 -33.78 10.45
CA SER A 173 -48.98 -32.74 10.33
C SER A 173 -48.77 -32.00 9.00
N ALA A 174 -49.56 -32.36 7.99
CA ALA A 174 -49.63 -31.60 6.75
C ALA A 174 -50.27 -30.23 7.03
N GLY A 175 -49.53 -29.15 6.77
CA GLY A 175 -50.10 -27.81 6.75
C GLY A 175 -51.19 -27.70 5.69
N SER A 176 -52.21 -26.88 5.93
CA SER A 176 -53.41 -26.74 5.08
C SER A 176 -53.17 -26.26 3.65
N ASP A 177 -51.92 -26.00 3.27
CA ASP A 177 -51.49 -25.42 2.00
C ASP A 177 -50.74 -26.42 1.09
N GLY A 178 -50.72 -27.71 1.44
CA GLY A 178 -50.11 -28.75 0.61
C GLY A 178 -48.57 -28.74 0.57
N PHE A 179 -47.92 -27.80 1.26
CA PHE A 179 -46.48 -27.78 1.46
C PHE A 179 -46.09 -28.55 2.73
N ARG A 180 -45.09 -29.42 2.60
CA ARG A 180 -44.50 -30.18 3.71
C ARG A 180 -43.14 -29.58 4.04
N TRP A 181 -43.00 -29.03 5.25
CA TRP A 181 -41.70 -28.65 5.79
C TRP A 181 -40.95 -29.91 6.23
N ALA A 182 -39.70 -30.04 5.81
CA ALA A 182 -38.76 -31.06 6.26
C ALA A 182 -37.60 -30.37 6.97
N GLU A 183 -37.29 -30.81 8.19
CA GLU A 183 -36.19 -30.25 8.97
C GLU A 183 -34.85 -30.64 8.32
N PRO A 184 -33.90 -29.70 8.15
CA PRO A 184 -32.57 -30.02 7.62
C PRO A 184 -31.82 -30.99 8.55
N GLN A 185 -31.19 -32.03 8.00
CA GLN A 185 -30.45 -33.02 8.79
C GLN A 185 -29.10 -32.53 9.32
N ASP A 186 -28.63 -31.40 8.81
CA ASP A 186 -27.34 -30.76 9.10
C ASP A 186 -27.43 -29.68 10.19
N VAL A 187 -28.59 -29.56 10.86
CA VAL A 187 -28.73 -28.70 12.03
C VAL A 187 -27.87 -29.23 13.18
N VAL A 188 -26.96 -28.39 13.67
CA VAL A 188 -26.13 -28.73 14.82
C VAL A 188 -26.91 -28.39 16.10
N PRO A 189 -27.11 -29.35 17.03
CA PRO A 189 -27.78 -29.05 18.29
C PRO A 189 -26.92 -28.09 19.12
N ALA A 190 -27.54 -27.00 19.59
CA ALA A 190 -26.90 -26.05 20.51
C ALA A 190 -26.52 -26.77 21.81
N ASP A 191 -25.31 -26.49 22.32
CA ASP A 191 -24.81 -27.08 23.56
C ASP A 191 -25.70 -26.65 24.75
N PRO A 192 -26.31 -27.58 25.50
CA PRO A 192 -27.21 -27.26 26.61
C PRO A 192 -26.53 -26.52 27.77
N GLN A 193 -25.20 -26.38 27.77
CA GLN A 193 -24.46 -25.62 28.79
C GLN A 193 -24.43 -24.10 28.56
N GLN A 194 -24.75 -23.60 27.35
CA GLN A 194 -24.89 -22.18 27.05
C GLN A 194 -26.38 -21.85 26.86
N GLY A 195 -27.02 -21.44 27.95
CA GLY A 195 -28.46 -21.29 28.04
C GLY A 195 -29.10 -20.26 27.09
N GLY A 196 -30.33 -20.58 26.69
CA GLY A 196 -31.27 -19.66 26.07
C GLY A 196 -32.22 -20.38 25.12
N GLN A 197 -33.46 -20.64 25.55
CA GLN A 197 -34.53 -21.06 24.64
C GLN A 197 -34.70 -19.98 23.54
N GLY A 198 -34.35 -20.31 22.30
CA GLY A 198 -34.63 -19.47 21.13
C GLY A 198 -33.46 -19.14 20.19
N GLN A 199 -32.32 -19.82 20.25
CA GLN A 199 -31.28 -19.62 19.22
C GLN A 199 -31.74 -20.17 17.85
N PRO A 200 -31.56 -19.41 16.75
CA PRO A 200 -31.87 -19.88 15.41
C PRO A 200 -30.98 -21.08 15.04
N PRO A 201 -31.47 -22.03 14.23
CA PRO A 201 -30.68 -23.18 13.79
C PRO A 201 -29.40 -22.70 13.09
N HIS A 202 -28.25 -23.24 13.52
CA HIS A 202 -26.95 -22.91 12.94
C HIS A 202 -26.42 -24.09 12.12
N PHE A 203 -25.78 -23.76 11.01
CA PHE A 203 -25.23 -24.71 10.04
C PHE A 203 -23.71 -24.56 10.01
N ALA A 204 -22.98 -25.67 9.86
CA ALA A 204 -21.53 -25.63 9.74
C ALA A 204 -21.12 -24.91 8.44
N THR A 205 -20.47 -23.75 8.56
CA THR A 205 -20.00 -22.94 7.42
C THR A 205 -18.67 -23.46 6.83
N SER A 206 -18.04 -24.47 7.45
CA SER A 206 -16.86 -25.14 6.92
C SER A 206 -16.73 -26.60 7.40
N PHE A 207 -16.27 -27.48 6.51
CA PHE A 207 -16.08 -28.92 6.80
C PHE A 207 -14.66 -29.27 7.29
N LEU A 208 -13.74 -28.30 7.27
CA LEU A 208 -12.31 -28.54 7.51
C LEU A 208 -11.79 -28.02 8.86
N GLU A 209 -12.45 -27.02 9.45
CA GLU A 209 -11.93 -26.39 10.68
C GLU A 209 -12.30 -27.16 11.95
N ASN A 210 -13.44 -27.87 11.95
CA ASN A 210 -13.97 -28.57 13.14
C ASN A 210 -13.89 -30.10 13.09
N ASN A 211 -12.76 -30.65 12.63
CA ASN A 211 -12.48 -32.09 12.68
C ASN A 211 -12.04 -32.53 14.10
N PRO A 212 -12.37 -33.75 14.56
CA PRO A 212 -11.80 -34.33 15.78
C PRO A 212 -10.27 -34.20 15.88
N LEU A 213 -9.51 -34.30 14.77
CA LEU A 213 -8.06 -34.07 14.76
C LEU A 213 -7.68 -32.65 15.20
N THR A 214 -8.41 -31.63 14.74
CA THR A 214 -8.14 -30.22 15.09
C THR A 214 -8.44 -29.97 16.56
N ARG A 215 -9.50 -30.59 17.10
CA ARG A 215 -9.85 -30.52 18.53
C ARG A 215 -8.79 -31.17 19.41
N GLU A 216 -8.27 -32.33 19.00
CA GLU A 216 -7.23 -33.04 19.74
C GLU A 216 -5.88 -32.30 19.69
N LYS A 217 -5.52 -31.74 18.53
CA LYS A 217 -4.35 -30.85 18.39
C LYS A 217 -4.46 -29.62 19.30
N ASN A 218 -5.60 -28.92 19.29
CA ASN A 218 -5.82 -27.75 20.15
C ASN A 218 -5.85 -28.12 21.64
N ALA A 219 -6.33 -29.32 22.01
CA ALA A 219 -6.24 -29.80 23.39
C ALA A 219 -4.80 -30.14 23.79
N LEU A 220 -4.02 -30.75 22.89
CA LEU A 220 -2.62 -31.08 23.12
C LEU A 220 -1.75 -29.82 23.22
N GLU A 221 -1.98 -28.82 22.37
CA GLU A 221 -1.27 -27.52 22.43
C GLU A 221 -1.58 -26.75 23.71
N ARG A 222 -2.83 -26.76 24.19
CA ARG A 222 -3.22 -26.19 25.49
C ARG A 222 -2.54 -26.90 26.67
N ASN A 223 -2.39 -28.22 26.61
CA ASN A 223 -1.74 -29.00 27.66
C ASN A 223 -0.21 -28.90 27.61
N ALA A 224 0.38 -28.79 26.42
CA ALA A 224 1.83 -28.67 26.23
C ALA A 224 2.33 -27.28 26.63
N ASN A 225 1.55 -26.22 26.40
CA ASN A 225 1.91 -24.84 26.73
C ASN A 225 1.36 -24.43 28.10
N HIS A 226 1.86 -25.04 29.19
CA HIS A 226 1.67 -24.56 30.57
C HIS A 226 2.27 -23.16 30.79
N ARG A 227 1.68 -22.13 30.15
CA ARG A 227 1.92 -20.71 30.37
C ARG A 227 0.63 -20.08 30.89
N GLN A 228 0.26 -20.48 32.11
CA GLN A 228 -0.53 -19.62 32.97
C GLN A 228 0.34 -18.43 33.36
N GLY A 229 0.23 -17.33 32.61
CA GLY A 229 0.90 -16.08 32.95
C GLY A 229 1.12 -15.20 31.74
N LEU A 230 0.21 -14.23 31.58
CA LEU A 230 0.28 -13.09 30.65
C LEU A 230 -0.06 -13.41 29.19
N ASP A 231 -1.15 -14.14 28.98
CA ASP A 231 -1.89 -14.08 27.72
C ASP A 231 -2.86 -12.90 27.79
N ASN A 232 -2.49 -11.77 27.17
CA ASN A 232 -3.44 -10.69 26.85
C ASN A 232 -4.21 -11.01 25.55
N GLY A 233 -4.10 -12.22 25.03
CA GLY A 233 -5.03 -12.83 24.09
C GLY A 233 -6.11 -13.62 24.81
N GLN A 234 -6.72 -13.04 25.86
CA GLN A 234 -8.11 -13.41 26.12
C GLN A 234 -8.83 -13.22 24.81
N ASP A 235 -9.37 -14.32 24.28
CA ASP A 235 -10.31 -14.36 23.17
C ASP A 235 -11.15 -13.07 23.25
N GLU A 236 -10.79 -12.06 22.45
CA GLU A 236 -11.66 -10.91 22.21
C GLU A 236 -12.90 -11.60 21.67
N GLY A 237 -13.92 -11.74 22.52
CA GLY A 237 -15.17 -12.40 22.14
C GLY A 237 -15.69 -11.76 20.85
N PRO A 238 -16.68 -12.36 20.15
CA PRO A 238 -17.27 -11.72 19.00
C PRO A 238 -17.76 -10.32 19.39
N VAL A 239 -16.95 -9.30 19.08
CA VAL A 239 -17.23 -7.91 19.36
C VAL A 239 -18.03 -7.44 18.18
N ASP A 240 -19.27 -7.02 18.42
CA ASP A 240 -20.08 -6.42 17.38
C ASP A 240 -19.39 -5.14 16.90
N PRO A 241 -18.92 -5.09 15.63
CA PRO A 241 -18.23 -3.92 15.12
C PRO A 241 -19.23 -2.77 14.96
N VAL A 242 -19.18 -1.80 15.88
CA VAL A 242 -20.06 -0.61 15.84
C VAL A 242 -19.56 0.42 14.82
N TYR A 243 -18.23 0.57 14.71
CA TYR A 243 -17.58 1.53 13.83
C TYR A 243 -16.46 0.88 13.01
N THR A 244 -16.24 1.39 11.80
CA THR A 244 -15.19 0.90 10.90
C THR A 244 -14.33 2.06 10.42
N LEU A 245 -13.02 1.97 10.60
CA LEU A 245 -12.06 2.81 9.89
C LEU A 245 -11.59 2.03 8.66
N PRO A 246 -11.83 2.54 7.44
CA PRO A 246 -11.39 1.85 6.23
C PRO A 246 -9.87 1.85 6.12
N GLU A 247 -9.35 0.83 5.44
CA GLU A 247 -7.95 0.82 5.01
C GLU A 247 -7.66 2.08 4.18
N ASN A 248 -6.53 2.74 4.45
CA ASN A 248 -6.13 4.02 3.84
C ASN A 248 -6.91 5.27 4.30
N ALA A 249 -7.65 5.21 5.41
CA ALA A 249 -8.19 6.42 6.04
C ALA A 249 -7.06 7.43 6.33
N THR A 250 -7.26 8.70 5.97
CA THR A 250 -6.31 9.78 6.25
C THR A 250 -6.72 10.50 7.54
N LEU A 251 -5.89 10.42 8.56
CA LEU A 251 -6.11 11.05 9.87
C LEU A 251 -5.34 12.39 9.93
N VAL A 252 -6.05 13.47 9.60
CA VAL A 252 -5.49 14.82 9.47
C VAL A 252 -5.31 15.46 10.86
N GLY A 253 -4.49 16.49 11.03
CA GLY A 253 -4.37 17.21 12.32
C GLY A 253 -3.58 16.44 13.40
N SER A 254 -2.90 15.37 13.00
CA SER A 254 -2.04 14.56 13.85
C SER A 254 -0.79 15.34 14.31
N ARG A 255 -0.41 15.19 15.59
CA ARG A 255 0.77 15.87 16.18
C ARG A 255 1.85 14.86 16.56
N ALA A 256 3.05 15.03 16.00
CA ALA A 256 4.21 14.25 16.42
C ALA A 256 4.61 14.60 17.86
N VAL A 257 4.78 13.58 18.71
CA VAL A 257 5.27 13.75 20.10
C VAL A 257 6.77 13.58 20.20
N THR A 258 7.38 12.89 19.24
CA THR A 258 8.83 12.73 19.10
C THR A 258 9.30 13.48 17.86
N ALA A 259 10.59 13.86 17.83
CA ALA A 259 11.20 14.34 16.61
C ALA A 259 11.14 13.24 15.52
N LEU A 260 10.84 13.63 14.29
CA LEU A 260 10.92 12.74 13.14
C LEU A 260 12.37 12.71 12.66
N LEU A 261 13.07 11.65 13.01
CA LEU A 261 14.45 11.41 12.60
C LEU A 261 14.46 10.23 11.62
N GLY A 262 15.23 10.34 10.55
CA GLY A 262 15.34 9.27 9.55
C GLY A 262 16.80 9.04 9.21
N ARG A 263 17.28 7.79 9.35
CA ARG A 263 18.59 7.40 8.82
C ARG A 263 18.47 7.19 7.32
N VAL A 264 19.46 7.67 6.58
CA VAL A 264 19.54 7.46 5.13
C VAL A 264 20.02 6.03 4.87
N PRO A 265 19.32 5.25 4.01
CA PRO A 265 19.75 3.90 3.66
C PRO A 265 21.09 3.89 2.93
N VAL A 266 21.89 2.86 3.20
CA VAL A 266 23.12 2.53 2.46
C VAL A 266 22.91 1.18 1.81
N ASN A 267 23.24 1.03 0.52
CA ASN A 267 22.99 -0.20 -0.26
C ASN A 267 21.53 -0.67 -0.18
N ASN A 268 20.58 0.26 -0.31
CA ASN A 268 19.13 0.01 -0.25
C ASN A 268 18.61 -0.57 1.07
N LYS A 269 19.42 -0.61 2.14
CA LYS A 269 19.00 -1.07 3.46
C LYS A 269 19.10 0.06 4.48
N VAL A 270 18.03 0.26 5.24
CA VAL A 270 18.04 1.16 6.40
C VAL A 270 18.47 0.34 7.61
N THR A 271 19.67 0.61 8.14
CA THR A 271 20.14 -0.03 9.37
C THR A 271 19.57 0.71 10.58
N ASP A 272 18.70 0.03 11.34
CA ASP A 272 18.12 0.54 12.59
C ASP A 272 17.35 1.86 12.37
N PRO A 273 16.14 1.79 11.78
CA PRO A 273 15.30 2.97 11.54
C PRO A 273 14.80 3.57 12.85
N TYR A 274 14.70 4.90 12.91
CA TYR A 274 14.34 5.59 14.15
C TYR A 274 12.84 5.44 14.44
N PRO A 275 12.45 5.07 15.68
CA PRO A 275 11.05 5.01 16.04
C PRO A 275 10.47 6.43 16.19
N PHE A 276 9.20 6.58 15.84
CA PHE A 276 8.44 7.80 16.09
C PHE A 276 7.09 7.49 16.73
N LYS A 277 6.54 8.48 17.43
CA LYS A 277 5.17 8.46 17.93
C LYS A 277 4.41 9.73 17.53
N VAL A 278 3.13 9.55 17.21
CA VAL A 278 2.20 10.62 16.82
C VAL A 278 0.91 10.46 17.62
N MET A 279 0.36 11.56 18.12
CA MET A 279 -0.95 11.59 18.76
C MET A 279 -1.98 12.21 17.82
N ILE A 280 -3.16 11.60 17.80
CA ILE A 280 -4.32 12.02 17.02
C ILE A 280 -5.42 12.32 18.02
N GLY A 281 -5.91 13.57 18.00
CA GLY A 281 -7.01 13.98 18.87
C GLY A 281 -8.36 13.45 18.38
N GLN A 282 -9.35 13.42 19.27
CA GLN A 282 -10.73 12.99 19.01
C GLN A 282 -11.30 13.53 17.67
N ASP A 283 -11.21 14.84 17.47
CA ASP A 283 -11.77 15.54 16.29
C ASP A 283 -11.13 15.12 14.96
N ASN A 284 -9.98 14.45 15.02
CA ASN A 284 -9.11 14.11 13.89
C ASN A 284 -9.09 12.60 13.58
N LEU A 285 -9.87 11.80 14.31
CA LEU A 285 -9.91 10.34 14.17
C LEU A 285 -10.69 9.86 12.93
N THR A 286 -11.42 10.75 12.25
CA THR A 286 -12.17 10.38 11.05
C THR A 286 -11.95 11.34 9.89
N ALA A 287 -11.91 10.77 8.68
CA ALA A 287 -11.73 11.53 7.45
C ALA A 287 -13.02 12.23 6.98
N ASN A 288 -14.19 11.72 7.40
CA ASN A 288 -15.51 12.16 6.93
C ASN A 288 -16.23 13.11 7.91
N GLY A 289 -15.55 13.57 8.97
CA GLY A 289 -16.15 14.43 10.01
C GLY A 289 -17.23 13.73 10.84
N ILE A 290 -17.23 12.40 10.87
CA ILE A 290 -18.09 11.60 11.73
C ILE A 290 -17.35 11.42 13.05
N GLU A 291 -17.87 11.93 14.15
CA GLU A 291 -17.24 11.70 15.45
C GLU A 291 -17.45 10.25 15.88
N LEU A 292 -16.41 9.64 16.46
CA LEU A 292 -16.51 8.34 17.11
C LEU A 292 -16.91 8.59 18.56
N PRO A 293 -18.20 8.43 18.94
CA PRO A 293 -18.58 8.51 20.34
C PRO A 293 -17.84 7.38 21.06
N GLU A 294 -17.21 7.69 22.20
CA GLU A 294 -16.39 6.78 23.02
C GLU A 294 -14.88 6.72 22.70
N VAL A 295 -14.37 7.29 21.61
CA VAL A 295 -12.91 7.33 21.36
C VAL A 295 -12.36 8.73 21.64
N GLU A 296 -11.46 8.86 22.62
CA GLU A 296 -10.85 10.15 23.01
C GLU A 296 -9.65 10.51 22.12
N GLY A 297 -8.96 9.51 21.59
CA GLY A 297 -7.80 9.73 20.76
C GLY A 297 -7.15 8.45 20.28
N ALA A 298 -6.11 8.61 19.47
CA ALA A 298 -5.27 7.50 19.06
C ALA A 298 -3.79 7.87 19.11
N ILE A 299 -2.97 6.89 19.45
CA ILE A 299 -1.51 6.98 19.46
C ILE A 299 -1.00 6.09 18.34
N VAL A 300 -0.29 6.68 17.40
CA VAL A 300 0.33 5.98 16.28
C VAL A 300 1.81 5.79 16.57
N SER A 301 2.29 4.57 16.35
CA SER A 301 3.70 4.20 16.46
C SER A 301 4.21 3.72 15.10
N GLY A 302 5.46 4.05 14.79
CA GLY A 302 6.07 3.67 13.52
C GLY A 302 7.57 3.86 13.53
N THR A 303 8.17 3.64 12.36
CA THR A 303 9.60 3.85 12.12
C THR A 303 9.81 4.82 10.96
N ALA A 304 10.85 5.64 11.07
CA ALA A 304 11.17 6.68 10.11
C ALA A 304 12.52 6.41 9.43
N SER A 305 12.54 6.66 8.12
CA SER A 305 13.73 6.57 7.27
C SER A 305 13.96 7.89 6.55
N GLY A 306 15.23 8.23 6.32
CA GLY A 306 15.64 9.48 5.68
C GLY A 306 15.84 9.29 4.18
N ASP A 307 15.49 10.31 3.40
CA ASP A 307 15.87 10.44 2.00
C ASP A 307 16.97 11.49 1.87
N TRP A 308 18.14 11.07 1.36
CA TRP A 308 19.28 11.95 1.17
C TRP A 308 19.04 13.00 0.09
N THR A 309 18.48 12.58 -1.05
CA THR A 309 18.32 13.43 -2.24
C THR A 309 17.31 14.52 -2.00
N LEU A 310 16.22 14.19 -1.29
CA LEU A 310 15.13 15.12 -1.02
C LEU A 310 15.25 15.83 0.34
N SER A 311 16.27 15.49 1.15
CA SER A 311 16.45 16.02 2.52
C SER A 311 15.15 15.97 3.33
N CYS A 312 14.52 14.79 3.35
CA CYS A 312 13.23 14.58 4.02
C CYS A 312 13.21 13.28 4.82
N VAL A 313 12.17 13.13 5.64
CA VAL A 313 11.91 11.92 6.42
C VAL A 313 10.61 11.29 5.95
N ARG A 314 10.63 9.97 5.73
CA ARG A 314 9.46 9.14 5.46
C ARG A 314 9.13 8.32 6.71
N GLY A 315 7.89 8.44 7.19
CA GLY A 315 7.39 7.67 8.33
C GLY A 315 6.52 6.51 7.87
N SER A 316 6.89 5.29 8.26
CA SER A 316 6.13 4.05 8.09
C SER A 316 5.41 3.73 9.40
N VAL A 317 4.09 3.58 9.37
CA VAL A 317 3.28 3.30 10.57
C VAL A 317 3.20 1.80 10.81
N THR A 318 3.53 1.35 12.01
CA THR A 318 3.49 -0.07 12.40
C THR A 318 2.23 -0.42 13.17
N SER A 319 1.74 0.49 14.02
CA SER A 319 0.57 0.26 14.84
C SER A 319 -0.14 1.56 15.21
N ILE A 320 -1.43 1.43 15.51
CA ILE A 320 -2.30 2.48 16.04
C ILE A 320 -2.99 1.96 17.30
N THR A 321 -2.98 2.74 18.36
CA THR A 321 -3.61 2.41 19.64
C THR A 321 -4.71 3.41 19.92
N PHE A 322 -5.96 2.97 19.89
CA PHE A 322 -7.12 3.77 20.26
C PHE A 322 -7.28 3.79 21.77
N VAL A 323 -7.61 4.96 22.31
CA VAL A 323 -7.91 5.16 23.73
C VAL A 323 -9.39 5.51 23.82
N PHE A 324 -10.13 4.69 24.55
CA PHE A 324 -11.56 4.87 24.76
C PHE A 324 -11.82 5.72 26.01
N SER A 325 -12.99 6.36 26.08
CA SER A 325 -13.38 7.22 27.20
C SER A 325 -13.51 6.49 28.54
N ASP A 326 -13.64 5.16 28.52
CA ASP A 326 -13.65 4.29 29.69
C ASP A 326 -12.23 3.94 30.19
N GLY A 327 -11.19 4.38 29.48
CA GLY A 327 -9.79 4.08 29.77
C GLY A 327 -9.27 2.79 29.14
N THR A 328 -10.12 2.04 28.43
CA THR A 328 -9.72 0.86 27.67
C THR A 328 -8.86 1.28 26.47
N VAL A 329 -7.93 0.43 26.06
CA VAL A 329 -7.09 0.67 24.88
C VAL A 329 -7.18 -0.50 23.91
N ARG A 330 -7.16 -0.19 22.61
CA ARG A 330 -7.13 -1.21 21.55
C ARG A 330 -6.07 -0.89 20.53
N THR A 331 -5.13 -1.82 20.34
CA THR A 331 -4.01 -1.67 19.40
C THR A 331 -4.24 -2.51 18.15
N LEU A 332 -4.15 -1.87 16.99
CA LEU A 332 -4.23 -2.49 15.68
C LEU A 332 -2.92 -2.29 14.90
N PRO A 333 -2.42 -3.31 14.16
CA PRO A 333 -2.92 -4.69 14.18
C PRO A 333 -2.68 -5.30 15.56
N ALA A 334 -3.53 -6.27 15.94
CA ALA A 334 -3.36 -6.96 17.21
C ALA A 334 -1.94 -7.54 17.29
N PRO A 335 -1.22 -7.33 18.40
CA PRO A 335 0.11 -7.92 18.55
C PRO A 335 -0.06 -9.44 18.49
N SER A 336 0.48 -10.06 17.44
CA SER A 336 0.51 -11.51 17.38
C SER A 336 1.56 -12.01 18.36
N ASP A 337 1.18 -12.87 19.31
CA ASP A 337 2.11 -13.57 20.23
C ASP A 337 3.08 -14.54 19.53
N ARG A 338 3.15 -14.48 18.20
CA ARG A 338 4.15 -15.19 17.41
C ARG A 338 5.50 -14.49 17.55
N THR A 339 6.23 -14.93 18.57
CA THR A 339 7.68 -14.78 18.62
C THR A 339 8.29 -15.70 17.54
N ASP A 340 8.14 -15.33 16.27
CA ASP A 340 8.70 -16.10 15.15
C ASP A 340 10.21 -15.86 15.06
N ASN A 341 10.93 -16.59 15.92
CA ASN A 341 12.30 -16.99 15.66
C ASN A 341 12.29 -18.09 14.59
N SER A 342 11.97 -17.74 13.36
CA SER A 342 12.24 -18.59 12.20
C SER A 342 12.62 -17.73 11.01
N GLY A 343 13.91 -17.73 10.70
CA GLY A 343 14.41 -17.26 9.42
C GLY A 343 13.75 -18.07 8.31
N SER A 344 12.84 -17.44 7.57
CA SER A 344 12.33 -17.96 6.32
C SER A 344 12.22 -16.80 5.33
N GLU A 345 13.34 -16.55 4.66
CA GLU A 345 13.40 -15.80 3.42
C GLU A 345 12.79 -16.70 2.32
N ASN A 346 11.46 -16.65 2.14
CA ASN A 346 10.83 -16.80 0.82
C ASN A 346 9.30 -16.66 0.87
N GLY A 347 8.81 -15.66 0.14
CA GLY A 347 7.60 -15.81 -0.68
C GLY A 347 6.23 -15.72 0.01
N GLY A 348 5.70 -14.49 0.06
CA GLY A 348 4.27 -14.25 -0.25
C GLY A 348 3.24 -14.79 0.74
N GLY A 349 3.14 -14.18 1.91
CA GLY A 349 2.01 -14.35 2.82
C GLY A 349 1.99 -13.21 3.81
N SER A 350 0.97 -12.34 3.71
CA SER A 350 0.71 -11.23 4.63
C SER A 350 0.60 -11.75 6.06
N GLY A 351 1.68 -11.58 6.84
CA GLY A 351 1.77 -12.04 8.22
C GLY A 351 2.42 -10.96 9.08
N ASN A 352 1.58 -10.15 9.72
CA ASN A 352 1.81 -9.41 10.96
C ASN A 352 3.23 -8.90 11.26
N GLY A 353 3.77 -8.10 10.37
CA GLY A 353 4.90 -7.18 10.64
C GLY A 353 4.98 -6.02 9.65
N GLY A 354 3.94 -5.86 8.83
CA GLY A 354 3.89 -4.89 7.73
C GLY A 354 3.44 -3.50 8.20
N SER A 355 3.92 -2.48 7.50
CA SER A 355 3.46 -1.10 7.67
C SER A 355 1.95 -1.01 7.36
N ILE A 356 1.16 -0.51 8.31
CA ILE A 356 -0.30 -0.29 8.14
C ILE A 356 -0.65 1.08 7.55
N GLY A 357 0.34 1.97 7.38
CA GLY A 357 0.15 3.29 6.80
C GLY A 357 1.45 4.09 6.70
N TRP A 358 1.35 5.35 6.30
CA TRP A 358 2.49 6.26 6.22
C TRP A 358 2.12 7.66 6.72
N LEU A 359 3.12 8.42 7.15
CA LEU A 359 2.95 9.83 7.45
C LEU A 359 3.02 10.66 6.16
N SER A 360 2.24 11.74 6.12
CA SER A 360 2.32 12.76 5.07
C SER A 360 2.32 14.16 5.66
N ASP A 361 2.80 15.13 4.90
CA ASP A 361 2.63 16.54 5.21
C ASP A 361 1.17 16.98 5.02
N ASN A 362 0.87 18.26 5.30
CA ASN A 362 -0.48 18.82 5.13
C ASN A 362 -0.98 18.82 3.67
N SER A 363 -0.12 18.55 2.69
CA SER A 363 -0.45 18.44 1.27
C SER A 363 -0.60 16.97 0.81
N GLY A 364 -0.45 16.00 1.71
CA GLY A 364 -0.52 14.57 1.39
C GLY A 364 0.79 13.99 0.83
N ILE A 365 1.91 14.72 0.91
CA ILE A 365 3.21 14.27 0.42
C ILE A 365 3.91 13.42 1.50
N PRO A 366 4.31 12.17 1.23
CA PRO A 366 4.87 11.26 2.24
C PRO A 366 6.33 11.57 2.64
N CYS A 367 6.89 12.68 2.18
CA CYS A 367 8.28 13.09 2.33
C CYS A 367 8.30 14.40 3.11
N ILE A 368 8.38 14.29 4.44
CA ILE A 368 8.29 15.43 5.35
C ILE A 368 9.64 16.15 5.33
N SER A 369 9.67 17.37 4.80
CA SER A 369 10.89 18.15 4.65
C SER A 369 11.61 18.35 5.98
N GLY A 370 12.95 18.26 5.97
CA GLY A 370 13.77 18.42 7.16
C GLY A 370 15.18 18.92 6.85
N GLU A 371 16.05 18.91 7.86
CA GLU A 371 17.45 19.29 7.71
C GLU A 371 18.34 18.03 7.71
N ARG A 372 19.29 17.97 6.78
CA ARG A 372 20.27 16.89 6.72
C ARG A 372 21.41 17.15 7.70
N LYS A 373 21.62 16.24 8.66
CA LYS A 373 22.82 16.19 9.50
C LYS A 373 23.72 15.05 9.03
N SER A 374 25.00 15.34 8.75
CA SER A 374 25.98 14.36 8.29
C SER A 374 27.26 14.47 9.10
N ASN A 375 27.78 13.33 9.55
CA ASN A 375 29.11 13.17 10.17
C ASN A 375 30.16 12.67 9.18
N ALA A 376 29.85 12.55 7.88
CA ALA A 376 30.74 11.96 6.89
C ALA A 376 32.10 12.68 6.80
N SER A 377 32.13 14.00 6.94
CA SER A 377 33.37 14.79 6.92
C SER A 377 34.36 14.42 8.02
N SER A 378 33.88 13.91 9.15
CA SER A 378 34.74 13.49 10.27
C SER A 378 35.36 12.09 10.08
N TYR A 379 34.76 11.23 9.26
CA TYR A 379 35.19 9.83 9.06
C TYR A 379 35.95 9.58 7.76
N LEU A 380 35.70 10.37 6.72
CA LEU A 380 36.43 10.30 5.45
C LEU A 380 37.96 10.45 5.59
N PRO A 381 38.52 11.36 6.42
CA PRO A 381 39.97 11.43 6.59
C PRO A 381 40.57 10.21 7.30
N THR A 382 39.81 9.53 8.17
CA THR A 382 40.30 8.38 8.94
C THR A 382 40.42 7.10 8.10
N ILE A 383 39.52 6.91 7.13
CA ILE A 383 39.59 5.79 6.18
C ILE A 383 40.73 6.00 5.18
N GLY A 384 40.98 7.24 4.76
CA GLY A 384 42.12 7.59 3.91
C GLY A 384 43.47 7.26 4.55
N LEU A 385 43.60 7.42 5.87
CA LEU A 385 44.81 7.08 6.64
C LEU A 385 44.98 5.57 6.86
N LEU A 386 43.90 4.81 6.99
CA LEU A 386 43.96 3.35 7.17
C LEU A 386 44.15 2.58 5.86
N ALA A 387 43.73 3.15 4.71
CA ALA A 387 43.94 2.54 3.39
C ALA A 387 45.37 2.76 2.84
N LEU A 388 46.18 3.57 3.51
CA LEU A 388 47.59 3.83 3.18
C LEU A 388 48.57 3.04 4.07
N GLY A 389 48.07 2.14 4.92
CA GLY A 389 48.86 1.28 5.81
C GLY A 389 49.11 -0.11 5.24
#